data_AF-A0A965PII2-F1
#
_entry.id   AF-A0A965PII2-F1
#
_cell.length_a   1.000
_cell.length_b   1.000
_cell.length_c   1.000
_cell.angle_alpha   90.00
_cell.angle_beta   90.00
_cell.angle_gamma   90.00
#
_symmetry.space_group_name_H-M   'P 1'
#
loop_
_entity.id
_entity.type
_entity.pdbx_description
1 polymer ?
#
loop_
_entity_poly.entity_id
_entity_poly.type
_entity_poly.pdbx_seq_one_letter_code
_entity_poly.pdbx_strand_id
1 'polypeptide(L)' 'MKESQAERLKRAHVFLMKHEKTMLFSGIIVMGKSEVKKGVPTAYTDGINVVYGEEYLAACDEPLLRATVMHEVGHKF' A
#
# COMPACT_ATOMS: atom_id res chain seq x y z
N MET A 1 -19.33 -8.71 8.10
CA MET A 1 -18.09 -9.36 7.65
C MET A 1 -16.95 -8.39 7.91
N LYS A 2 -15.83 -8.81 8.50
CA LYS A 2 -14.68 -7.91 8.78
C LYS A 2 -13.86 -7.74 7.50
N GLU A 3 -13.56 -6.51 7.11
CA GLU A 3 -12.71 -6.19 5.94
C GLU A 3 -11.31 -6.82 6.11
N SER A 4 -10.81 -7.46 5.06
CA SER A 4 -9.44 -8.00 5.03
C SER A 4 -8.42 -6.87 4.84
N GLN A 5 -7.17 -7.09 5.27
CA GLN A 5 -6.11 -6.10 5.06
C GLN A 5 -5.83 -5.85 3.57
N ALA A 6 -6.05 -6.85 2.71
CA ALA A 6 -5.93 -6.69 1.27
C ALA A 6 -7.03 -5.79 0.68
N GLU A 7 -8.27 -5.88 1.18
CA GLU A 7 -9.36 -4.98 0.79
C GLU A 7 -9.09 -3.55 1.30
N ARG A 8 -8.63 -3.43 2.55
CA ARG A 8 -8.24 -2.15 3.15
C ARG A 8 -7.11 -1.46 2.38
N LEU A 9 -6.09 -2.22 1.96
CA LEU A 9 -4.99 -1.73 1.11
C LEU A 9 -5.50 -1.20 -0.24
N LYS A 10 -6.41 -1.94 -0.90
CA LYS A 10 -7.05 -1.47 -2.14
C LYS A 10 -7.81 -0.16 -1.93
N ARG A 11 -8.53 -0.01 -0.81
CA ARG A 11 -9.22 1.24 -0.48
C ARG A 11 -8.23 2.40 -0.31
N ALA A 12 -7.08 2.16 0.31
CA ALA A 12 -6.04 3.17 0.45
C ALA A 12 -5.44 3.60 -0.90
N HIS A 13 -5.23 2.65 -1.82
CA HIS A 13 -4.83 2.99 -3.19
C HIS A 13 -5.87 3.88 -3.86
N VAL A 14 -7.16 3.53 -3.79
CA VAL A 14 -8.24 4.34 -4.38
C VAL A 14 -8.29 5.74 -3.76
N PHE A 15 -8.09 5.86 -2.45
CA PHE A 15 -8.01 7.16 -1.78
C PHE A 15 -6.85 8.00 -2.35
N LEU A 16 -5.65 7.43 -2.41
CA LEU A 16 -4.46 8.13 -2.89
C LEU A 16 -4.57 8.53 -4.37
N MET A 17 -5.17 7.68 -5.20
CA MET A 17 -5.40 7.99 -6.62
C MET A 17 -6.42 9.12 -6.83
N LYS A 18 -7.31 9.37 -5.86
CA LYS A 18 -8.31 10.44 -5.91
C LYS A 18 -7.86 11.73 -5.20
N HIS A 19 -6.82 11.65 -4.38
CA HIS A 19 -6.38 12.79 -3.57
C HIS A 19 -5.47 13.73 -4.40
N GLU A 20 -5.76 15.04 -4.36
CA GLU A 20 -5.13 16.06 -5.19
C GLU A 20 -3.58 16.02 -5.17
N LYS A 21 -2.99 15.75 -4.00
CA LYS A 21 -1.53 15.74 -3.82
C LYS A 21 -0.84 14.48 -4.35
N THR A 22 -1.58 13.39 -4.53
CA THR A 22 -1.00 12.07 -4.84
C THR A 22 -1.55 11.48 -6.14
N MET A 23 -2.58 12.07 -6.74
CA MET A 23 -3.24 11.55 -7.93
C MET A 23 -2.31 11.41 -9.14
N LEU A 24 -1.28 12.26 -9.27
CA LEU A 24 -0.29 12.14 -10.35
C LEU A 24 0.51 10.83 -10.28
N PHE A 25 0.60 10.19 -9.11
CA PHE A 25 1.27 8.91 -8.92
C PHE A 25 0.38 7.70 -9.25
N SER A 26 -0.87 7.90 -9.72
CA SER A 26 -1.84 6.81 -9.89
C SER A 26 -1.32 5.64 -10.73
N GLY A 27 -0.61 5.93 -11.82
CA GLY A 27 0.01 4.88 -12.66
C GLY A 27 1.04 4.04 -11.90
N ILE A 28 1.85 4.68 -11.05
CA ILE A 28 2.90 4.02 -10.25
C ILE A 28 2.29 3.25 -9.06
N ILE A 29 1.20 3.78 -8.47
CA ILE A 29 0.44 3.11 -7.41
C ILE A 29 -0.11 1.76 -7.89
N VAL A 30 -0.60 1.67 -9.13
CA VAL A 30 -1.13 0.42 -9.71
C VAL A 30 -0.09 -0.43 -10.44
N MET A 31 1.17 0.04 -10.52
CA MET A 31 2.25 -0.72 -11.16
C MET A 31 2.62 -1.95 -10.34
N GLY A 32 2.73 -3.10 -11.01
CA GLY A 32 3.12 -4.35 -10.37
C GLY A 32 2.03 -4.95 -9.47
N LYS A 33 2.42 -5.95 -8.68
CA LYS A 33 1.54 -6.58 -7.70
C LYS A 33 1.63 -5.89 -6.34
N SER A 34 0.53 -5.92 -5.59
CA SER A 34 0.50 -5.55 -4.18
C SER A 34 -0.11 -6.71 -3.40
N GLU A 35 0.71 -7.33 -2.56
CA GLU A 35 0.34 -8.54 -1.80
C GLU A 35 0.37 -8.27 -0.30
N VAL A 36 -0.54 -8.88 0.44
CA VAL A 36 -0.50 -8.89 1.91
C VAL A 36 -0.08 -10.29 2.36
N LYS A 37 0.98 -10.39 3.18
CA LYS A 37 1.54 -11.66 3.67
C LYS A 37 1.77 -11.62 5.17
N LYS A 38 1.62 -12.79 5.80
CA LYS A 38 2.01 -13.03 7.19
C LYS A 38 3.52 -13.18 7.32
N GLY A 39 4.06 -12.85 8.49
CA GLY A 39 5.48 -13.03 8.79
C GLY A 39 6.40 -12.01 8.10
N VAL A 40 5.83 -10.99 7.45
CA VAL A 40 6.57 -9.84 6.93
C VAL A 40 6.53 -8.73 8.00
N PRO A 41 7.68 -8.25 8.50
CA PRO A 41 7.71 -7.30 9.61
C PRO A 41 7.05 -5.94 9.31
N THR A 42 7.19 -5.45 8.07
CA THR A 42 6.68 -4.14 7.63
C THR A 42 6.17 -4.20 6.19
N ALA A 43 6.87 -3.60 5.23
CA ALA A 43 6.62 -3.69 3.80
C ALA A 43 7.97 -3.70 3.06
N TYR A 44 7.99 -4.22 1.83
CA TYR A 44 9.16 -4.17 0.97
C TYR A 44 8.75 -4.24 -0.51
N THR A 45 9.63 -3.78 -1.38
CA THR A 45 9.45 -3.78 -2.84
C THR A 45 10.69 -4.30 -3.56
N ASP A 46 10.50 -4.89 -4.75
CA ASP A 46 11.57 -5.20 -5.70
C ASP A 46 11.79 -4.08 -6.73
N GLY A 47 11.17 -2.92 -6.50
CA GLY A 47 11.13 -1.78 -7.42
C GLY A 47 9.92 -1.79 -8.37
N ILE A 48 9.11 -2.86 -8.38
CA ILE A 48 7.85 -2.96 -9.13
C ILE A 48 6.72 -3.50 -8.23
N ASN A 49 6.93 -4.68 -7.64
CA ASN A 49 5.98 -5.40 -6.81
C ASN A 49 6.21 -5.09 -5.34
N VAL A 50 5.13 -4.93 -4.58
CA VAL A 50 5.17 -4.58 -3.16
C VAL A 50 4.49 -5.67 -2.32
N VAL A 51 5.13 -6.04 -1.22
CA VAL A 51 4.59 -6.95 -0.21
C VAL A 51 4.42 -6.19 1.10
N TYR A 52 3.25 -6.31 1.71
CA TYR A 52 2.90 -5.68 2.98
C TYR A 52 2.64 -6.76 4.05
N GLY A 53 3.14 -6.55 5.26
CA GLY A 53 2.89 -7.41 6.42
C GLY A 53 1.48 -7.28 6.94
N GLU A 54 0.77 -8.40 7.08
CA GLU A 54 -0.61 -8.40 7.56
C GLU A 54 -0.74 -7.81 8.97
N GLU A 55 0.12 -8.25 9.89
CA GLU A 55 0.16 -7.79 11.27
C GLU A 55 0.58 -6.31 11.37
N TYR A 56 1.52 -5.89 10.52
CA TYR A 56 1.94 -4.50 10.42
C TYR A 56 0.81 -3.59 9.92
N LEU A 57 0.12 -3.97 8.84
CA LEU A 57 -1.03 -3.21 8.34
C LEU A 57 -2.14 -3.13 9.41
N ALA A 58 -2.38 -4.20 10.17
CA ALA A 58 -3.35 -4.19 11.27
C ALA A 58 -3.01 -3.21 12.39
N ALA A 59 -1.72 -2.95 12.63
CA ALA A 59 -1.25 -1.96 13.61
C ALA A 59 -1.25 -0.52 13.08
N CYS A 60 -1.27 -0.32 11.76
CA CYS A 60 -1.31 1.01 11.15
C CYS A 60 -2.71 1.61 11.20
N ASP A 61 -2.80 2.91 11.53
CA ASP A 61 -3.98 3.70 11.22
C ASP A 61 -4.03 4.03 9.70
N GLU A 62 -5.12 4.66 9.26
CA GLU A 62 -5.31 4.97 7.84
C GLU A 62 -4.26 5.94 7.27
N PRO A 63 -3.88 7.04 7.96
CA PRO A 63 -2.77 7.88 7.53
C PRO A 63 -1.43 7.14 7.40
N LEU A 64 -1.05 6.33 8.40
CA LEU A 64 0.21 5.60 8.37
C LEU A 64 0.21 4.56 7.25
N LEU A 65 -0.89 3.83 7.06
CA LEU A 65 -1.01 2.86 5.97
C LEU A 65 -0.84 3.54 4.60
N ARG A 66 -1.43 4.72 4.40
CA ARG A 66 -1.27 5.49 3.15
C ARG A 66 0.15 6.03 3.00
N ALA A 67 0.79 6.43 4.09
CA ALA A 67 2.20 6.83 4.08
C ALA A 67 3.11 5.64 3.71
N THR A 68 2.85 4.43 4.22
CA THR A 68 3.56 3.21 3.82
C THR A 68 3.38 2.94 2.32
N VAL A 69 2.16 3.03 1.79
CA VAL A 69 1.93 2.87 0.33
C VAL A 69 2.77 3.86 -0.46
N MET A 70 2.74 5.14 -0.10
CA MET A 70 3.51 6.17 -0.80
C MET A 70 5.02 6.01 -0.63
N HIS A 71 5.48 5.47 0.51
CA HIS A 71 6.89 5.14 0.75
C HIS A 71 7.37 4.08 -0.25
N GLU A 72 6.65 2.97 -0.38
CA GLU A 72 7.00 1.89 -1.32
C GLU A 72 6.86 2.34 -2.78
N VAL A 73 5.87 3.19 -3.08
CA VAL A 73 5.72 3.85 -4.40
C VAL A 73 6.94 4.71 -4.73
N GLY A 74 7.56 5.36 -3.73
CA GLY A 74 8.77 6.16 -3.91
C GLY A 74 10.03 5.35 -4.21
N HIS A 75 10.01 4.04 -3.99
CA HIS A 75 11.11 3.13 -4.33
C HIS A 75 10.94 2.45 -5.69
N LYS A 76 9.82 2.72 -6.40
CA LYS A 76 9.61 2.20 -7.76
C LYS A 76 10.37 3.03 -8.79
N PHE A 77 10.96 2.35 -9.78
CA PHE A 77 11.76 2.96 -10.86
C PHE A 77 10.96 3.27 -12.11
#